data_AF-A0A959IC85-F1
#
_entry.id   AF-A0A959IC85-F1
#
_cell.length_a   1.000
_cell.length_b   1.000
_cell.length_c   1.000
_cell.angle_alpha   90.00
_cell.angle_beta   90.00
_cell.angle_gamma   90.00
#
_symmetry.space_group_name_H-M   'P 1'
#
loop_
_entity.id
_entity.type
_entity.pdbx_description
1 polymer ?
#
loop_
_entity_poly.entity_id
_entity_poly.type
_entity_poly.pdbx_seq_one_letter_code
_entity_poly.pdbx_strand_id
1 'polypeptide(L)' 'MKRLVAVLALLLCFWFAGHAQELRFGFQASPTFTWLDSDDKFINSSGSNLGLKLGIRGEYFFAEKYAFFAGLG' A
#
# COMPACT_ATOMS: atom_id res chain seq x y z
N MET A 1 -12.81 29.97 15.42
CA MET A 1 -12.08 30.01 14.14
C MET A 1 -10.56 29.83 14.30
N LYS A 2 -9.88 30.62 15.13
CA LYS A 2 -8.41 30.50 15.38
C LYS A 2 -7.89 29.10 15.77
N ARG A 3 -8.68 28.31 16.53
CA ARG A 3 -8.31 26.93 16.93
C ARG A 3 -8.36 25.95 15.76
N LEU A 4 -9.34 26.09 14.87
CA LEU A 4 -9.46 25.26 13.66
C LEU A 4 -8.32 25.55 12.67
N VAL A 5 -7.97 26.82 12.50
CA VAL A 5 -6.84 27.23 11.65
C VAL A 5 -5.51 26.67 12.19
N ALA A 6 -5.30 26.69 13.50
CA ALA A 6 -4.10 26.11 14.12
C ALA A 6 -4.01 24.59 13.90
N VAL A 7 -5.13 23.86 14.03
CA VAL A 7 -5.18 22.42 13.78
C VAL A 7 -4.93 22.10 12.30
N LEU A 8 -5.53 22.87 11.39
CA LEU A 8 -5.33 22.68 9.95
C LEU A 8 -3.88 22.94 9.54
N ALA A 9 -3.26 24.00 10.07
CA ALA A 9 -1.86 24.31 9.84
C ALA A 9 -0.95 23.20 10.37
N LEU A 10 -1.25 22.66 11.55
CA LEU A 10 -0.51 21.53 12.13
C LEU A 10 -0.58 20.28 11.23
N LEU A 11 -1.79 19.93 10.76
CA LEU A 11 -1.99 18.78 9.87
C LEU A 11 -1.25 18.94 8.53
N LEU A 12 -1.22 20.15 7.97
CA LEU A 12 -0.45 20.44 6.77
C LEU A 12 1.06 20.29 7.01
N CYS A 13 1.59 20.77 8.14
CA CYS A 13 3.00 20.58 8.49
C CYS A 13 3.37 19.09 8.61
N PHE A 14 2.50 18.29 9.22
CA PHE A 14 2.72 16.83 9.31
C PHE A 14 2.68 16.15 7.95
N TRP A 15 1.84 16.63 7.02
CA TRP A 15 1.79 16.13 5.66
C TRP A 15 3.12 16.33 4.92
N PHE A 16 3.67 17.56 4.95
CA PHE A 16 4.96 17.86 4.31
C PHE A 16 6.13 17.11 4.96
N ALA A 17 6.15 16.99 6.29
CA ALA A 17 7.19 16.22 6.99
C ALA A 17 7.17 14.73 6.61
N GLY A 18 5.99 14.16 6.37
CA GLY A 18 5.84 12.76 5.94
C GLY A 18 6.37 12.46 4.53
N HIS A 19 6.52 13.47 3.66
CA HIS A 19 7.05 13.32 2.30
C HIS A 19 8.57 13.52 2.20
N ALA A 20 9.21 14.11 3.21
CA ALA A 20 10.64 14.41 3.21
C ALA A 20 11.54 13.26 3.71
N GLN A 21 10.95 12.17 4.19
CA GLN A 21 11.65 11.01 4.74
C GLN A 21 11.97 9.98 3.64
N GLU A 22 13.16 9.39 3.74
CA GLU A 22 13.60 8.25 2.92
C GLU A 22 12.71 7.02 3.12
N LEU A 23 12.05 6.90 4.28
CA LEU A 23 11.13 5.84 4.62
C LEU A 23 9.68 6.29 4.43
N ARG A 24 8.94 5.65 3.52
CA ARG A 24 7.55 5.97 3.19
C ARG A 24 6.65 4.80 3.56
N PHE A 25 5.56 5.07 4.26
CA PHE A 25 4.53 4.08 4.57
C PHE A 25 3.26 4.40 3.78
N GLY A 26 2.59 3.37 3.27
CA GLY A 26 1.38 3.50 2.49
C GLY A 26 0.42 2.32 2.72
N PHE A 27 -0.86 2.56 2.45
CA PHE A 27 -1.87 1.53 2.37
C PHE A 27 -2.07 1.13 0.90
N GLN A 28 -2.13 -0.17 0.65
CA GLN A 28 -2.38 -0.74 -0.67
C GLN A 28 -3.78 -1.37 -0.67
N ALA A 29 -4.64 -0.88 -1.55
CA ALA A 29 -5.88 -1.54 -1.92
C ALA A 29 -5.79 -1.93 -3.40
N SER A 30 -5.80 -3.22 -3.70
CA SER A 30 -5.60 -3.73 -5.05
C SER A 30 -6.69 -4.73 -5.41
N PRO A 31 -7.59 -4.39 -6.36
CA PRO A 31 -8.47 -5.40 -6.93
C PRO A 31 -7.59 -6.44 -7.62
N THR A 32 -7.85 -7.71 -7.36
CA THR A 32 -7.08 -8.83 -7.87
C THR A 32 -8.01 -9.75 -8.66
N PHE A 33 -7.62 -10.07 -9.87
CA PHE A 33 -8.25 -11.11 -10.67
C PHE A 33 -7.29 -12.30 -10.71
N THR A 34 -7.70 -13.42 -10.13
CA THR A 34 -6.91 -14.65 -10.08
C THR A 34 -7.61 -15.71 -10.90
N TRP A 35 -6.88 -16.41 -11.75
CA TRP A 35 -7.39 -17.60 -12.41
C TRP A 35 -6.37 -18.71 -12.22
N LEU A 36 -6.78 -19.77 -11.52
CA LEU A 36 -5.98 -20.98 -11.38
C LEU A 36 -6.73 -22.13 -12.05
N ASP A 37 -6.09 -22.70 -13.06
CA ASP A 37 -6.54 -23.94 -13.68
C ASP A 37 -5.58 -25.07 -13.35
N SER A 38 -6.08 -26.29 -13.26
CA SER A 38 -5.27 -27.46 -12.92
C SER A 38 -5.82 -28.71 -13.60
N ASP A 39 -4.93 -29.45 -14.27
CA ASP A 39 -5.22 -30.75 -14.87
C ASP A 39 -5.03 -31.92 -13.86
N ASP A 40 -4.62 -31.61 -12.63
CA ASP A 40 -4.46 -32.60 -11.57
C ASP A 40 -5.78 -32.83 -10.84
N LYS A 41 -6.22 -34.09 -10.85
CA LYS A 41 -7.44 -34.61 -10.18
C LYS A 41 -7.42 -34.46 -8.66
N PHE A 42 -6.28 -34.14 -8.04
CA PHE A 42 -6.17 -33.84 -6.61
C PHE A 42 -6.17 -32.35 -6.28
N ILE A 43 -6.16 -31.47 -7.27
CA ILE A 43 -6.20 -30.01 -7.08
C ILE A 43 -7.56 -29.50 -7.52
N ASN A 44 -8.28 -28.86 -6.59
CA ASN A 44 -9.53 -28.18 -6.94
C ASN A 44 -9.23 -26.92 -7.75
N SER A 45 -9.43 -27.02 -9.08
CA SER A 45 -9.54 -25.85 -9.96
C SER A 45 -10.65 -24.94 -9.44
N SER A 46 -10.29 -23.68 -9.18
CA SER A 46 -11.21 -22.69 -8.58
C SER A 46 -11.74 -21.69 -9.62
N GLY A 47 -11.37 -21.87 -10.90
CA GLY A 47 -11.72 -20.97 -12.00
C GLY A 47 -11.20 -19.53 -11.80
N SER A 48 -11.92 -18.56 -12.36
CA SER A 48 -11.64 -17.13 -12.20
C SER A 48 -12.26 -16.57 -10.92
N ASN A 49 -11.47 -15.88 -10.11
CA ASN A 49 -11.86 -15.28 -8.84
C ASN A 49 -11.54 -13.79 -8.83
N LEU A 50 -12.50 -12.98 -8.40
CA LEU A 50 -12.33 -11.55 -8.13
C LEU A 50 -12.18 -11.33 -6.64
N GLY A 51 -11.03 -10.80 -6.23
CA GLY A 51 -10.71 -10.47 -4.85
C GLY A 51 -10.28 -9.02 -4.69
N LEU A 52 -10.27 -8.57 -3.43
CA LEU A 52 -9.66 -7.30 -3.04
C LEU A 52 -8.53 -7.60 -2.06
N LYS A 53 -7.31 -7.22 -2.42
CA LYS A 53 -6.16 -7.32 -1.53
C LYS A 53 -5.97 -5.99 -0.80
N LEU A 54 -5.99 -6.04 0.53
CA LEU A 54 -5.65 -4.92 1.38
C LEU A 54 -4.31 -5.21 2.06
N GLY A 55 -3.40 -4.25 2.02
CA GLY A 55 -2.09 -4.40 2.62
C GLY A 55 -1.49 -3.08 3.07
N ILE A 56 -0.43 -3.18 3.83
CA ILE A 56 0.42 -2.06 4.23
C ILE A 56 1.75 -2.24 3.51
N ARG A 57 2.33 -1.13 3.04
CA ARG A 57 3.62 -1.10 2.35
C ARG A 57 4.54 -0.09 3.02
N GLY A 58 5.78 -0.49 3.27
CA GLY A 58 6.91 0.36 3.61
C GLY A 58 7.90 0.39 2.45
N GLU A 59 8.40 1.58 2.12
CA GLU A 59 9.34 1.83 1.03
C GLU A 59 10.52 2.61 1.60
N TYR A 60 11.74 2.08 1.53
CA TYR A 60 12.96 2.77 1.97
C TYR A 60 13.83 3.14 0.77
N PHE A 61 13.89 4.43 0.45
CA PHE A 61 14.65 5.00 -0.66
C PHE A 61 16.11 5.27 -0.24
N PHE A 62 17.04 4.45 -0.71
CA PHE A 62 18.49 4.64 -0.47
C PHE A 62 19.17 5.45 -1.59
N ALA A 63 18.46 5.70 -2.69
CA ALA A 63 18.85 6.62 -3.74
C ALA A 63 17.58 7.18 -4.42
N GLU A 64 17.72 8.25 -5.19
CA GLU A 64 16.60 9.02 -5.76
C GLU A 64 15.57 8.16 -6.54
N LYS A 65 16.01 7.05 -7.14
CA LYS A 65 15.17 6.15 -7.95
C LYS A 65 15.21 4.68 -7.49
N TYR A 66 15.82 4.41 -6.33
CA TYR A 66 15.97 3.05 -5.83
C TYR A 66 15.49 2.94 -4.39
N ALA A 67 14.64 1.94 -4.16
CA ALA A 67 14.09 1.67 -2.86
C ALA A 67 13.98 0.18 -2.57
N PHE A 68 14.10 -0.17 -1.30
CA PHE A 68 13.65 -1.46 -0.78
C PHE A 68 12.18 -1.36 -0.42
N PHE A 69 11.37 -2.32 -0.90
CA PHE A 69 9.95 -2.39 -0.62
C PHE A 69 9.68 -3.59 0.28
N ALA A 70 8.95 -3.37 1.36
CA ALA A 70 8.42 -4.41 2.22
C ALA A 70 6.90 -4.18 2.37
N GLY A 71 6.10 -5.23 2.30
CA GLY A 71 4.66 -5.10 2.45
C GLY A 71 4.06 -6.30 3.12
N LEU A 72 2.95 -6.08 3.82
CA LEU A 72 2.17 -7.10 4.50
C LEU A 72 0.72 -6.97 4.05
N GLY A 73 0.18 -8.04 3.46
CA GLY A 73 -1.18 -8.13 2.97
C GLY A 73 -1.42 -9.37 2.14
#